data_AF-A0A2I0NIJ1-F1
#
_entry.id   AF-A0A2I0NIJ1-F1
#
_cell.length_a   1.000
_cell.length_b   1.000
_cell.length_c   1.000
_cell.angle_alpha   90.00
_cell.angle_beta   90.00
_cell.angle_gamma   90.00
#
_symmetry.space_group_name_H-M   'P 1'
#
loop_
_entity.id
_entity.type
_entity.pdbx_description
1 polymer ?
#
loop_
_entity_poly.entity_id
_entity_poly.type
_entity_poly.pdbx_seq_one_letter_code
_entity_poly.pdbx_strand_id
1 'polypeptide(L)'
;MNKWKVFALVMIGLLILVAGVSFYHFETLLFKLNEDEKAFAIDSAKNELKEELEGYDYNITSAEHGRKISTPTGEKKVILVILNHGNVTFTALVDMDTGEVVRKSNVEYSGWMEEYQNTKYGDSRHWLPQRLFRAGT
;
A
#
# COMPACT_ATOMS: atom_id res chain seq x y z
N MET A 1 -40.00 -26.24 17.19
CA MET A 1 -39.40 -25.27 16.22
C MET A 1 -38.99 -26.04 14.97
N ASN A 2 -39.31 -25.54 13.77
CA ASN A 2 -39.09 -26.29 12.52
C ASN A 2 -37.59 -26.40 12.21
N LYS A 3 -37.09 -27.59 11.84
CA LYS A 3 -35.64 -27.89 11.68
C LYS A 3 -34.95 -26.93 10.69
N TRP A 4 -35.68 -26.51 9.66
CA TRP A 4 -35.22 -25.52 8.67
C TRP A 4 -34.99 -24.12 9.25
N LYS A 5 -35.77 -23.69 10.24
CA LYS A 5 -35.58 -22.39 10.90
C LYS A 5 -34.34 -22.38 11.78
N VAL A 6 -34.02 -23.51 12.41
CA VAL A 6 -32.81 -23.68 13.21
C VAL A 6 -31.57 -23.63 12.32
N PHE A 7 -31.61 -24.31 11.17
CA PHE A 7 -30.51 -24.29 10.20
C PHE A 7 -30.23 -22.88 9.66
N ALA A 8 -31.28 -22.13 9.31
CA ALA A 8 -31.15 -20.76 8.85
C ALA A 8 -30.49 -19.84 9.90
N LEU A 9 -30.86 -19.98 11.18
CA LEU A 9 -30.24 -19.21 12.28
C LEU A 9 -28.76 -19.54 12.46
N VAL A 10 -28.38 -20.82 12.34
CA VAL A 10 -26.97 -21.23 12.42
C VAL A 10 -26.15 -20.65 11.28
N MET A 11 -26.68 -20.66 10.05
CA MET A 11 -26.01 -20.07 8.88
C MET A 11 -25.82 -18.55 9.01
N ILE A 12 -26.82 -17.84 9.52
CA ILE A 12 -26.73 -16.40 9.79
C ILE A 12 -25.68 -16.12 10.88
N GLY A 13 -25.67 -16.91 11.96
CA GLY A 13 -24.67 -16.79 13.01
C GLY A 13 -23.24 -16.99 12.50
N LEU A 14 -23.02 -18.00 11.63
CA LEU A 14 -21.72 -18.22 10.98
C LEU A 14 -21.30 -17.06 10.09
N LEU A 15 -22.22 -16.49 9.29
CA LEU A 15 -21.92 -15.33 8.46
C LEU A 15 -21.52 -14.10 9.28
N ILE A 16 -22.21 -13.86 10.40
CA ILE A 16 -21.88 -12.76 11.31
C ILE A 16 -20.49 -12.96 11.92
N LEU A 17 -20.14 -14.19 12.33
CA LEU A 17 -18.81 -14.49 12.87
C LEU A 17 -17.72 -14.29 11.82
N VAL A 18 -17.91 -14.76 10.58
CA VAL A 18 -16.93 -14.59 9.50
C VAL A 18 -16.73 -13.11 9.17
N ALA A 19 -17.82 -12.35 9.07
CA ALA A 19 -17.75 -10.91 8.84
C ALA A 19 -17.06 -10.17 9.99
N GLY A 20 -17.41 -10.52 11.24
CA GLY A 20 -16.82 -9.91 12.44
C GLY A 20 -15.33 -10.18 12.60
N VAL A 21 -14.89 -11.43 12.36
CA VAL A 21 -13.47 -11.79 12.40
C VAL A 21 -12.69 -11.07 11.31
N SER A 22 -13.24 -11.01 10.09
CA SER A 22 -12.60 -10.31 8.97
C SER A 22 -12.43 -8.81 9.29
N PHE A 23 -13.48 -8.17 9.81
CA PHE A 23 -13.47 -6.76 10.17
C PHE A 23 -12.45 -6.45 11.28
N TYR A 24 -12.45 -7.23 12.37
CA TYR A 24 -11.50 -7.07 13.47
C TYR A 24 -10.05 -7.24 13.02
N HIS A 25 -9.79 -8.14 12.08
CA HIS A 25 -8.44 -8.38 11.55
C HIS A 25 -7.92 -7.21 10.70
N PHE A 26 -8.80 -6.44 10.04
CA PHE A 26 -8.40 -5.24 9.30
C PHE A 26 -8.06 -4.07 10.24
N GLU A 27 -8.81 -3.88 11.31
CA GLU A 27 -8.57 -2.78 12.27
C GLU A 27 -7.25 -2.97 13.03
N THR A 28 -6.87 -4.20 13.39
CA THR A 28 -5.61 -4.43 14.12
C THR A 28 -4.35 -4.19 13.28
N LEU A 29 -4.48 -4.26 11.96
CA LEU A 29 -3.40 -4.04 11.00
C LEU A 29 -3.26 -2.57 10.58
N LEU A 30 -4.20 -1.71 10.93
CA LEU A 30 -4.15 -0.28 10.59
C LEU A 30 -3.84 0.54 11.84
N PHE A 31 -3.08 1.62 11.67
CA PHE A 31 -2.88 2.61 12.72
C PHE A 31 -3.12 4.00 12.15
N LYS A 32 -3.75 4.86 12.96
CA LYS A 32 -3.99 6.25 12.57
C LYS A 32 -2.69 7.03 12.61
N LEU A 33 -2.49 7.86 11.59
CA LEU A 33 -1.28 8.69 11.46
C LEU A 33 -1.51 10.10 11.98
N ASN A 34 -0.51 10.64 12.67
CA ASN A 34 -0.43 12.06 12.95
C ASN A 34 0.19 12.83 11.76
N GLU A 35 0.02 14.16 11.73
CA GLU A 35 0.58 15.01 10.67
C GLU A 35 2.11 14.92 10.57
N ASP A 36 2.81 14.81 11.70
CA ASP A 36 4.28 14.64 11.70
C ASP A 36 4.71 13.31 11.06
N GLU A 37 3.98 12.22 11.29
CA GLU A 37 4.27 10.91 10.71
C GLU A 37 3.99 10.89 9.21
N LYS A 38 2.94 11.59 8.77
CA LYS A 38 2.66 11.78 7.35
C LYS A 38 3.77 12.58 6.67
N ALA A 39 4.20 13.69 7.28
CA ALA A 39 5.28 14.53 6.76
C ALA A 39 6.59 13.73 6.66
N PHE A 40 6.94 12.98 7.70
CA PHE A 40 8.13 12.12 7.71
C PHE A 40 8.13 11.10 6.57
N ALA A 41 7.00 10.41 6.35
CA ALA A 41 6.90 9.44 5.26
C ALA A 41 6.97 10.10 3.88
N ILE A 42 6.34 11.27 3.71
CA ILE A 42 6.40 12.03 2.47
C ILE A 42 7.84 12.47 2.17
N ASP A 43 8.55 13.00 3.15
CA ASP A 43 9.93 13.46 2.98
C ASP A 43 10.87 12.29 2.67
N SER A 44 10.67 11.16 3.34
CA SER A 44 11.42 9.92 3.08
C SER A 44 11.20 9.43 1.65
N ALA A 45 9.93 9.38 1.20
CA ALA A 45 9.60 8.97 -0.16
C ALA A 45 10.15 9.95 -1.22
N LYS A 46 10.09 11.26 -0.96
CA LYS A 46 10.65 12.28 -1.85
C LYS A 46 12.17 12.17 -1.98
N ASN A 47 12.86 11.95 -0.87
CA ASN A 47 14.32 11.85 -0.86
C ASN A 47 14.78 10.62 -1.65
N GLU A 48 14.13 9.48 -1.43
CA GLU A 48 14.45 8.25 -2.16
C GLU A 48 14.11 8.33 -3.64
N LEU A 49 12.97 8.94 -3.99
CA LEU A 49 12.51 9.07 -5.38
C LEU A 49 13.06 10.31 -6.10
N LYS A 50 13.98 11.06 -5.47
CA LYS A 50 14.41 12.37 -5.97
C LYS A 50 14.98 12.31 -7.39
N GLU A 51 15.69 11.24 -7.72
CA GLU A 51 16.27 11.04 -9.04
C GLU A 51 15.19 10.72 -10.09
N GLU A 52 14.17 9.94 -9.71
CA GLU A 52 13.07 9.54 -10.59
C GLU A 52 12.00 10.63 -10.78
N LEU A 53 11.85 11.53 -9.81
CA LEU A 53 10.89 12.62 -9.91
C LEU A 53 11.33 13.70 -10.90
N GLU A 54 12.58 13.68 -11.40
CA GLU A 54 13.11 14.55 -12.47
C GLU A 54 12.82 16.07 -12.29
N GLY A 55 12.48 16.52 -11.07
CA GLY A 55 12.10 17.90 -10.76
C GLY A 55 10.66 18.31 -11.13
N TYR A 56 9.77 17.37 -11.50
CA TYR A 56 8.36 17.69 -11.74
C TYR A 56 7.60 17.95 -10.43
N ASP A 57 6.57 18.80 -10.51
CA ASP A 57 5.67 19.07 -9.39
C ASP A 57 4.63 17.96 -9.25
N TYR A 58 4.97 16.91 -8.50
CA TYR A 58 4.02 15.85 -8.15
C TYR A 58 3.05 16.33 -7.06
N ASN A 59 1.77 16.01 -7.23
CA ASN A 59 0.80 16.06 -6.15
C ASN A 59 1.04 14.85 -5.23
N ILE A 60 1.42 15.11 -3.98
CA ILE A 60 1.85 14.08 -3.05
C ILE A 60 0.80 13.92 -1.96
N THR A 61 0.32 12.70 -1.83
CA THR A 61 -0.68 12.33 -0.83
C THR A 61 -0.18 11.12 -0.06
N SER A 62 -0.22 11.18 1.26
CA SER A 62 -0.03 10.01 2.13
C SER A 62 -1.39 9.41 2.50
N ALA A 63 -1.44 8.10 2.71
CA ALA A 63 -2.62 7.48 3.31
C ALA A 63 -2.93 8.07 4.69
N GLU A 64 -4.20 8.11 5.09
CA GLU A 64 -4.61 8.54 6.43
C GLU A 64 -4.25 7.53 7.53
N HIS A 65 -4.05 6.28 7.12
CA HIS A 65 -3.73 5.16 8.00
C HIS A 65 -2.45 4.51 7.52
N GLY A 66 -1.55 4.21 8.46
CA GLY A 66 -0.44 3.32 8.24
C GLY A 66 -0.89 1.87 8.39
N ARG A 67 -0.10 0.95 7.85
CA ARG A 67 -0.35 -0.48 7.92
C ARG A 67 0.77 -1.17 8.67
N LYS A 68 0.44 -2.19 9.46
CA LYS A 68 1.39 -3.12 10.03
C LYS A 68 1.50 -4.36 9.15
N ILE A 69 2.72 -4.76 8.83
CA ILE A 69 3.02 -5.90 7.98
C ILE A 69 3.92 -6.84 8.77
N SER A 70 3.52 -8.11 8.89
CA SER A 70 4.37 -9.15 9.45
C SER A 70 5.50 -9.47 8.48
N THR A 71 6.73 -9.34 8.96
CA THR A 71 7.97 -9.73 8.29
C THR A 71 8.66 -10.85 9.08
N PRO A 72 9.61 -11.60 8.49
CA PRO A 72 10.35 -12.63 9.22
C PRO A 72 11.08 -12.11 10.47
N THR A 73 11.43 -10.81 10.47
CA THR A 73 12.13 -10.12 11.57
C THR A 73 11.17 -9.47 12.59
N GLY A 74 9.86 -9.58 12.41
CA GLY A 74 8.85 -8.99 13.29
C GLY A 74 7.80 -8.16 12.55
N GLU A 75 6.98 -7.45 13.31
CA GLU A 75 5.97 -6.55 12.76
C GLU A 75 6.59 -5.21 12.36
N LYS A 76 6.39 -4.80 11.11
CA LYS A 76 6.87 -3.53 10.57
C LYS A 76 5.72 -2.58 10.29
N LYS A 77 5.87 -1.33 10.73
CA LYS A 77 4.91 -0.25 10.43
C LYS A 77 5.30 0.41 9.14
N VAL A 78 4.34 0.52 8.22
CA VAL A 78 4.58 1.13 6.93
C VAL A 78 3.50 2.13 6.54
N ILE A 79 3.88 3.13 5.75
CA ILE A 79 2.95 4.11 5.19
C ILE A 79 3.03 4.08 3.66
N LEU A 80 1.86 4.11 3.02
CA LEU A 80 1.77 4.30 1.58
C LEU A 80 1.78 5.80 1.26
N VAL A 81 2.73 6.22 0.44
CA VAL A 81 2.82 7.54 -0.16
C VAL A 81 2.56 7.41 -1.66
N ILE A 82 1.69 8.27 -2.19
CA ILE A 82 1.31 8.31 -3.60
C ILE A 82 1.72 9.68 -4.14
N LEU A 83 2.49 9.68 -5.23
CA LEU A 83 2.94 10.87 -5.93
C LEU A 83 2.37 10.82 -7.35
N ASN A 84 1.55 11.81 -7.71
CA ASN A 84 0.86 11.86 -8.99
C ASN A 84 1.28 13.09 -9.79
N HIS A 85 1.68 12.90 -11.04
CA HIS A 85 1.94 14.01 -11.97
C HIS A 85 1.40 13.66 -13.35
N GLY A 86 0.39 14.39 -13.80
CA GLY A 86 -0.28 14.15 -15.09
C GLY A 86 -0.84 12.72 -15.16
N ASN A 87 -0.21 11.89 -15.97
CA ASN A 87 -0.56 10.51 -16.22
C ASN A 87 0.36 9.50 -15.52
N VAL A 88 1.30 9.96 -14.69
CA VAL A 88 2.26 9.12 -13.98
C VAL A 88 1.92 9.09 -12.48
N THR A 89 1.87 7.89 -11.92
CA THR A 89 1.63 7.63 -10.50
C THR A 89 2.79 6.82 -9.93
N PHE A 90 3.55 7.42 -9.02
CA PHE A 90 4.50 6.71 -8.18
C PHE A 90 3.83 6.35 -6.85
N THR A 91 4.11 5.14 -6.39
CA THR A 91 3.68 4.63 -5.11
C THR A 91 4.90 4.14 -4.34
N ALA A 92 5.06 4.62 -3.11
CA ALA A 92 6.14 4.24 -2.22
C ALA A 92 5.56 3.73 -0.89
N LEU A 93 6.11 2.65 -0.37
CA LEU A 93 5.82 2.10 0.94
C LEU A 93 7.01 2.38 1.83
N VAL A 94 6.84 3.23 2.83
CA VAL A 94 7.91 3.71 3.72
C VAL A 94 7.85 2.95 5.03
N ASP A 95 8.96 2.37 5.49
CA ASP A 95 9.11 1.84 6.85
C ASP A 95 9.21 3.00 7.84
N MET A 96 8.31 3.05 8.80
CA MET A 96 8.23 4.16 9.76
C MET A 96 9.33 4.14 10.82
N ASP A 97 9.97 3.00 11.04
CA ASP A 97 11.03 2.91 12.03
C ASP A 97 12.38 3.42 11.47
N THR A 98 12.59 3.29 10.16
CA THR A 98 13.86 3.59 9.49
C THR A 98 13.78 4.75 8.49
N GLY A 99 12.58 5.06 7.98
CA GLY A 99 12.39 5.98 6.86
C GLY A 99 12.75 5.36 5.50
N GLU A 100 13.10 4.08 5.44
CA GLU A 100 13.47 3.43 4.18
C GLU A 100 12.24 3.12 3.34
N VAL A 101 12.32 3.35 2.03
CA VAL A 101 11.30 2.89 1.09
C VAL A 101 11.48 1.39 0.85
N VAL A 102 10.60 0.58 1.44
CA VAL A 102 10.64 -0.88 1.35
C VAL A 102 9.95 -1.44 0.11
N ARG A 103 9.17 -0.60 -0.58
CA ARG A 103 8.56 -0.92 -1.88
C ARG A 103 8.31 0.35 -2.66
N LYS A 104 8.68 0.38 -3.93
CA LYS A 104 8.26 1.41 -4.88
C LYS A 104 7.65 0.79 -6.14
N SER A 105 6.71 1.48 -6.75
CA SER A 105 6.14 1.15 -8.05
C SER A 105 5.79 2.43 -8.81
N ASN A 106 5.94 2.38 -10.12
CA ASN A 106 5.53 3.44 -11.04
C ASN A 106 4.49 2.88 -12.01
N VAL A 107 3.41 3.63 -12.22
CA VAL A 107 2.39 3.34 -13.20
C VAL A 107 2.19 4.57 -14.08
N GLU A 108 2.38 4.42 -15.38
CA GLU A 108 2.08 5.45 -16.37
C GLU A 108 0.82 5.05 -17.14
N TYR A 109 -0.16 5.94 -17.16
CA TYR A 109 -1.42 5.76 -17.86
C TYR A 109 -1.38 6.48 -19.22
N SER A 110 -1.89 5.89 -20.29
CA SER A 110 -2.09 6.62 -21.55
C SER A 110 -3.49 6.42 -22.07
N GLY A 111 -4.27 7.49 -22.22
CA GLY A 111 -5.61 7.43 -22.81
C GLY A 111 -6.58 6.47 -22.09
N TRP A 112 -7.78 6.27 -22.66
CA TRP A 112 -8.97 5.72 -21.99
C TRP A 112 -8.83 4.27 -21.45
N MET A 113 -8.13 4.14 -20.31
CA MET A 113 -7.96 2.94 -19.48
C MET A 113 -7.14 1.78 -20.08
N GLU A 114 -5.98 2.07 -20.68
CA GLU A 114 -4.96 1.03 -20.87
C GLU A 114 -3.74 1.29 -19.97
N GLU A 115 -3.51 0.35 -19.06
CA GLU A 115 -2.19 0.09 -18.48
C GLU A 115 -1.33 -0.43 -19.62
N TYR A 116 -0.43 0.42 -20.15
CA TYR A 116 0.39 0.06 -21.31
C TYR A 116 1.44 -0.97 -20.87
N GLN A 117 1.09 -2.26 -20.94
CA GLN A 117 2.03 -3.37 -20.85
C GLN A 117 2.93 -3.38 -22.10
N ASN A 118 3.88 -2.45 -22.17
CA ASN A 118 4.70 -2.26 -23.36
C ASN A 118 5.74 -3.39 -23.48
N THR A 119 5.34 -4.46 -24.16
CA THR A 119 6.11 -5.67 -24.49
C THR A 119 7.05 -5.48 -25.68
N LYS A 120 7.46 -4.25 -26.02
CA LYS A 120 8.15 -4.00 -27.29
C LYS A 120 9.39 -3.11 -27.29
N TYR A 121 9.73 -2.48 -26.18
CA TYR A 121 11.00 -1.76 -26.03
C TYR A 121 11.55 -2.08 -24.64
N GLY A 122 12.71 -2.71 -24.57
CA GLY A 122 13.37 -3.11 -23.33
C GLY A 122 13.89 -1.95 -22.47
N ASP A 123 13.13 -0.87 -22.31
CA ASP A 123 13.55 0.30 -21.52
C ASP A 123 12.41 1.30 -21.20
N SER A 124 11.35 0.89 -20.48
CA SER A 124 10.26 1.84 -20.13
C SER A 124 9.74 1.69 -18.70
N ARG A 125 10.49 2.26 -17.74
CA ARG A 125 10.06 3.00 -16.53
C ARG A 125 8.90 2.47 -15.65
N HIS A 126 8.48 1.22 -15.79
CA HIS A 126 7.53 0.55 -14.91
C HIS A 126 8.29 -0.39 -14.00
N TRP A 127 8.35 -0.02 -12.72
CA TRP A 127 8.90 -0.89 -11.69
C TRP A 127 7.78 -1.83 -11.26
N LEU A 128 7.88 -3.11 -11.65
CA LEU A 128 7.14 -4.16 -10.94
C LEU A 128 7.35 -3.98 -9.43
N PRO A 129 6.37 -4.28 -8.58
CA PRO A 129 6.52 -4.20 -7.13
C PRO A 129 7.83 -4.81 -6.61
N GLN A 130 8.85 -3.98 -6.38
CA GLN A 130 10.11 -4.45 -5.83
C GLN A 130 9.96 -4.43 -4.31
N ARG A 131 9.90 -5.62 -3.70
CA ARG A 131 10.10 -5.75 -2.25
C ARG A 131 11.60 -5.58 -1.99
N LEU A 132 11.96 -4.50 -1.31
CA LEU A 132 13.34 -4.16 -0.98
C LEU A 132 13.78 -4.69 0.38
N PHE A 133 12.96 -5.53 1.03
CA PHE A 133 13.33 -6.18 2.28
C PHE A 133 14.60 -7.02 2.09
N ARG A 134 15.72 -6.57 2.68
CA ARG A 134 16.94 -7.39 2.78
C ARG A 134 16.66 -8.57 3.71
N ALA A 135 16.83 -9.79 3.19
CA ALA A 135 17.01 -10.96 4.05
C ALA A 135 18.38 -10.79 4.74
N GLY A 136 18.39 -10.60 6.06
CA GLY A 136 19.61 -10.59 6.83
C GLY A 136 20.30 -11.96 6.74
N THR A 137 21.59 -11.95 6.41
CA THR A 137 22.53 -13.07 6.61
C THR A 137 22.81 -13.30 8.08
#